data_AF-A0A3R6PA71-F1
#
_entry.id   AF-A0A3R6PA71-F1
#
_cell.length_a   1.000
_cell.length_b   1.000
_cell.length_c   1.000
_cell.angle_alpha   90.00
_cell.angle_beta   90.00
_cell.angle_gamma   90.00
#
_symmetry.space_group_name_H-M   'P 1'
#
loop_
_entity.id
_entity.type
_entity.pdbx_description
1 polymer ?
#
loop_
_entity_poly.entity_id
_entity_poly.type
_entity_poly.pdbx_seq_one_letter_code
_entity_poly.pdbx_strand_id
1 'polypeptide(L)' 'MIRKLQKADINRAADIWLKTNLKAHFFIPEQYWISNYEFVKEMLPQAEVYVYEDDKMIQGFMLKKHNKNLIIR' A
#
# COMPACT_ATOMS: atom_id res chain seq x y z
N MET A 1 5.40 -12.25 -9.19
CA MET A 1 4.11 -12.30 -9.90
C MET A 1 3.15 -11.22 -9.39
N ILE A 2 2.27 -10.70 -10.25
CA ILE A 2 1.19 -9.77 -9.85
C ILE A 2 -0.06 -10.58 -9.51
N ARG A 3 -0.69 -10.33 -8.36
CA ARG A 3 -1.95 -10.97 -7.96
C ARG A 3 -2.81 -10.04 -7.09
N LYS A 4 -4.07 -10.40 -6.87
CA LYS A 4 -4.93 -9.67 -5.91
C LYS A 4 -4.36 -9.77 -4.49
N LEU A 5 -4.55 -8.70 -3.72
CA LEU A 5 -4.25 -8.65 -2.29
C LEU A 5 -5.00 -9.77 -1.55
N GLN A 6 -4.29 -10.46 -0.66
CA GLN A 6 -4.83 -11.45 0.26
C GLN A 6 -4.69 -10.94 1.71
N LYS A 7 -5.45 -11.55 2.62
CA LYS A 7 -5.44 -11.17 4.04
C LYS A 7 -4.03 -11.22 4.66
N ALA A 8 -3.20 -12.17 4.23
CA ALA A 8 -1.82 -12.31 4.69
C ALA A 8 -0.91 -11.15 4.26
N ASP A 9 -1.25 -10.43 3.20
CA ASP A 9 -0.43 -9.36 2.64
C ASP A 9 -0.69 -7.99 3.29
N ILE A 10 -1.83 -7.82 3.98
CA ILE A 10 -2.35 -6.51 4.41
C ILE A 10 -1.30 -5.73 5.22
N ASN A 11 -0.67 -6.37 6.21
CA ASN A 11 0.35 -5.73 7.03
C ASN A 11 1.53 -5.25 6.17
N ARG A 12 2.01 -6.11 5.27
CA ARG A 12 3.15 -5.79 4.43
C ARG A 12 2.83 -4.68 3.42
N ALA A 13 1.63 -4.67 2.84
CA ALA A 13 1.17 -3.62 1.94
C ALA A 13 1.02 -2.27 2.68
N ALA A 14 0.47 -2.27 3.90
CA ALA A 14 0.38 -1.08 4.74
C ALA A 14 1.77 -0.54 5.12
N ASP A 15 2.72 -1.43 5.46
CA ASP A 15 4.11 -1.04 5.75
C ASP A 15 4.80 -0.41 4.54
N ILE A 16 4.59 -0.98 3.35
CA ILE A 16 5.09 -0.40 2.10
C ILE A 16 4.48 0.99 1.92
N TRP A 17 3.16 1.11 2.04
CA TRP A 17 2.46 2.39 1.94
C TRP A 17 3.08 3.45 2.86
N LEU A 18 3.27 3.14 4.15
CA LEU A 18 3.81 4.11 5.11
C LEU A 18 5.25 4.50 4.73
N LYS A 19 6.13 3.53 4.50
CA LYS A 19 7.53 3.76 4.19
C LYS A 19 7.72 4.55 2.89
N THR A 20 6.95 4.21 1.85
CA THR A 20 7.05 4.90 0.55
C THR A 20 6.50 6.31 0.63
N ASN A 21 5.40 6.55 1.34
CA ASN A 21 4.85 7.90 1.49
C ASN A 21 5.73 8.80 2.36
N LEU A 22 6.30 8.29 3.46
CA LEU A 22 7.28 9.05 4.25
C LEU A 22 8.48 9.51 3.41
N LYS A 23 8.96 8.63 2.50
CA LYS A 23 10.09 8.95 1.61
C LYS A 23 9.71 9.89 0.46
N ALA A 24 8.61 9.59 -0.26
CA ALA A 24 8.23 10.33 -1.46
C ALA A 24 7.58 11.68 -1.15
N HIS A 25 6.95 11.80 0.01
CA HIS A 25 6.22 12.98 0.45
C HIS A 25 6.79 13.55 1.75
N PHE A 26 8.11 13.62 1.85
CA PHE A 26 8.85 14.20 2.99
C PHE A 26 8.44 15.66 3.30
N PHE A 27 7.81 16.35 2.36
CA PHE A 27 7.26 17.69 2.53
C PHE A 27 5.92 17.72 3.30
N ILE A 28 5.28 16.57 3.51
CA ILE A 28 4.09 16.41 4.36
C ILE A 28 4.57 15.90 5.74
N PRO A 29 4.09 16.46 6.86
CA PRO A 29 4.50 16.04 8.19
C PRO A 29 4.36 14.54 8.41
N GLU A 30 5.39 13.88 8.95
CA GLU A 30 5.41 12.42 9.18
C GLU A 30 4.19 11.96 9.99
N GLN A 31 3.76 12.76 10.97
CA GLN A 31 2.61 12.47 11.82
C GLN A 31 1.32 12.28 11.03
N TYR A 32 1.16 12.92 9.86
CA TYR A 32 0.01 12.71 8.98
C TYR A 32 -0.02 11.27 8.46
N TRP A 33 1.11 10.73 8.02
CA TRP A 33 1.19 9.36 7.52
C TRP A 33 1.01 8.34 8.63
N ILE A 34 1.65 8.57 9.77
CA ILE A 34 1.58 7.69 10.94
C ILE A 34 0.15 7.64 11.50
N SER A 35 -0.54 8.78 11.61
CA SER A 35 -1.91 8.82 12.13
C SER A 35 -2.94 8.17 11.20
N ASN A 36 -2.65 8.08 9.89
CA ASN A 36 -3.52 7.44 8.90
C ASN A 36 -3.20 5.96 8.66
N TYR A 37 -2.15 5.40 9.29
CA TYR A 37 -1.69 4.04 9.04
C TYR A 37 -2.77 2.98 9.27
N GLU A 38 -3.40 2.96 10.45
CA GLU A 38 -4.43 1.97 10.78
C GLU A 38 -5.67 2.15 9.89
N PHE A 39 -6.08 3.38 9.61
CA PHE A 39 -7.19 3.67 8.70
C PHE A 39 -6.92 3.12 7.29
N VAL A 40 -5.74 3.37 6.72
CA VAL A 40 -5.39 2.88 5.38
C VAL A 40 -5.33 1.35 5.37
N LYS A 41 -4.75 0.74 6.40
CA LYS A 41 -4.70 -0.71 6.57
C LYS A 41 -6.09 -1.35 6.59
N GLU A 42 -7.06 -0.73 7.24
CA GLU A 42 -8.47 -1.15 7.24
C GLU A 42 -9.16 -0.98 5.87
N MET A 43 -8.74 0.02 5.10
CA MET A 43 -9.28 0.31 3.77
C MET A 43 -8.72 -0.58 2.66
N LEU A 44 -7.48 -1.07 2.79
CA LEU A 44 -6.83 -1.93 1.78
C LEU A 44 -7.68 -3.14 1.34
N PRO A 45 -8.28 -3.97 2.22
CA PRO A 45 -9.11 -5.10 1.80
C PRO A 45 -10.45 -4.70 1.16
N GLN A 46 -10.86 -3.43 1.31
CA GLN A 46 -12.12 -2.90 0.76
C GLN A 46 -11.93 -2.32 -0.65
N ALA A 47 -10.69 -2.05 -1.05
CA ALA A 47 -10.33 -1.55 -2.38
C ALA A 47 -9.92 -2.67 -3.33
N GLU A 48 -9.93 -2.40 -4.64
CA GLU A 48 -9.33 -3.30 -5.62
C GLU A 48 -7.80 -3.11 -5.62
N VAL A 49 -7.10 -3.95 -4.85
CA VAL A 49 -5.64 -3.90 -4.66
C VAL A 49 -4.96 -5.10 -5.30
N TYR A 50 -3.88 -4.83 -6.03
CA TYR A 50 -2.96 -5.85 -6.54
C TYR A 50 -1.60 -5.70 -5.88
N VAL A 51 -0.95 -6.81 -5.60
CA VAL A 51 0.41 -6.86 -5.06
C VAL A 51 1.35 -7.46 -6.09
N TYR A 52 2.61 -7.01 -6.08
CA TYR A 52 3.71 -7.67 -6.74
C TYR A 52 4.51 -8.46 -5.71
N GLU A 53 4.49 -9.78 -5.85
CA GLU A 53 5.20 -10.72 -5.01
C GLU A 53 6.47 -11.21 -5.72
N ASP A 54 7.60 -11.21 -5.03
CA ASP A 54 8.85 -11.81 -5.50
C ASP A 54 9.50 -12.55 -4.34
N ASP A 55 9.96 -13.79 -4.60
CA ASP A 55 10.48 -14.71 -3.57
C ASP A 55 9.65 -14.78 -2.28
N LYS A 56 8.33 -15.00 -2.43
CA LYS A 56 7.33 -15.05 -1.33
C LYS A 56 7.17 -13.75 -0.54
N MET A 57 7.75 -12.65 -1.00
CA MET A 57 7.71 -11.35 -0.35
C MET A 57 7.00 -10.31 -1.21
N ILE A 58 6.10 -9.55 -0.59
CA ILE A 58 5.48 -8.42 -1.28
C ILE A 58 6.51 -7.28 -1.38
N GLN A 59 6.76 -6.84 -2.61
CA GLN A 59 7.69 -5.77 -2.93
C GLN A 59 6.98 -4.46 -3.25
N GLY A 60 5.72 -4.51 -3.65
CA GLY A 60 4.93 -3.33 -3.98
C GLY A 60 3.46 -3.65 -4.16
N PHE A 61 2.62 -2.62 -4.26
CA PHE A 61 1.20 -2.78 -4.51
C PHE A 61 0.65 -1.65 -5.38
N MET A 62 -0.52 -1.90 -5.95
CA MET A 62 -1.23 -0.95 -6.78
C MET A 62 -2.69 -0.91 -6.35
N LEU A 63 -3.18 0.31 -6.13
CA LEU A 63 -4.59 0.58 -5.90
C LEU A 63 -5.23 0.90 -7.26
N LYS A 64 -6.21 0.10 -7.66
CA LYS A 64 -7.02 0.43 -8.83
C LYS A 64 -8.14 1.36 -8.39
N LYS A 65 -8.09 2.60 -8.86
CA LYS A 65 -9.19 3.56 -8.75
C LYS A 65 -10.01 3.48 -10.03
N HIS A 66 -11.34 3.56 -9.96
CA HIS A 66 -12.16 3.65 -11.17
C HIS A 66 -11.59 4.78 -12.07
N ASN A 67 -11.16 4.39 -13.29
CA ASN A 67 -10.50 5.20 -14.33
C ASN A 67 -9.04 5.67 -14.15
N LYS A 68 -8.27 5.28 -13.11
CA LYS A 68 -6.79 5.49 -13.04
C LYS A 68 -6.10 4.45 -12.14
N ASN A 69 -4.92 3.96 -12.54
CA ASN A 69 -4.06 3.11 -11.69
C ASN A 69 -3.09 3.99 -10.89
N LEU A 70 -3.04 3.82 -9.56
CA LEU A 70 -1.98 4.41 -8.74
C LEU A 70 -0.96 3.31 -8.40
N ILE A 71 0.26 3.48 -8.90
CA ILE A 71 1.38 2.57 -8.59
C ILE A 71 2.09 3.12 -7.35
N ILE A 72 2.12 2.34 -6.27
CA ILE A 72 2.90 2.68 -5.06
C ILE A 72 4.07 1.69 -5.01
N ARG A 73 5.27 2.19 -5.33
CA ARG A 73 6.56 1.49 -5.24
C ARG A 73 7.41 2.08 -4.14
#